data_AF-A0A3D5RI53-F1
#
_entry.id   AF-A0A3D5RI53-F1
#
_cell.length_a   1.000
_cell.length_b   1.000
_cell.length_c   1.000
_cell.angle_alpha   90.00
_cell.angle_beta   90.00
_cell.angle_gamma   90.00
#
_symmetry.space_group_name_H-M   'P 1'
#
loop_
_entity.id
_entity.type
_entity.pdbx_description
1 polymer ?
#
loop_
_entity_poly.entity_id
_entity_poly.type
_entity_poly.pdbx_seq_one_letter_code
_entity_poly.pdbx_strand_id
1 'polypeptide(L)'
;MNNKKISKQTIIGIILIAIFLPIIVVNMVIVIKGAVNPTKFPMVFGRAPLIVESDSMTIDRKARTGAFNKGDLIFIKKVNPETLKKDDIITYYSADGSIITHRIAEAPFYEEGKLTFNTKGDFNSPVVVSVPAEDVIGLYTGRIPKMGKVAMFLQTPWGVIVLLGIPLLVIFLIDFFNKRKADQGAQAKIAELEAKLAEQNNTTDVNTNKSEDKEKQEE
;
A
#
# COMPACT_ATOMS: atom_id res chain seq x y z
N MET A 1 26.68 23.67 18.05
CA MET A 1 25.78 22.61 17.56
C MET A 1 25.27 23.01 16.18
N ASN A 2 25.70 22.30 15.13
CA ASN A 2 25.31 22.62 13.75
C ASN A 2 23.86 22.19 13.52
N ASN A 3 22.94 23.15 13.48
CA ASN A 3 21.57 22.94 13.00
C ASN A 3 21.59 22.74 11.47
N LYS A 4 21.97 21.53 11.05
CA LYS A 4 21.89 21.13 9.64
C LYS A 4 20.40 21.03 9.29
N LYS A 5 19.87 22.04 8.57
CA LYS A 5 18.48 22.03 8.09
C LYS A 5 18.27 20.75 7.26
N ILE A 6 17.34 19.90 7.71
CA ILE A 6 17.01 18.64 7.01
C ILE A 6 16.45 19.01 5.63
N SER A 7 17.03 18.45 4.56
CA SER A 7 16.57 18.73 3.19
C SER A 7 15.19 18.09 2.95
N LYS A 8 14.39 18.68 2.06
CA LYS A 8 13.05 18.14 1.72
C LYS A 8 13.10 16.69 1.26
N GLN A 9 14.16 16.29 0.55
CA GLN A 9 14.37 14.91 0.07
C GLN A 9 14.62 13.94 1.23
N THR A 10 15.38 14.34 2.25
CA THR A 10 15.60 13.51 3.45
C THR A 10 14.31 13.30 4.23
N ILE A 11 13.45 14.31 4.34
CA ILE A 11 12.14 14.18 4.99
C ILE A 11 11.25 13.17 4.23
N ILE A 12 11.20 13.27 2.90
CA ILE A 12 10.45 12.32 2.05
C ILE A 12 11.00 10.89 2.22
N GLY A 13 12.33 10.72 2.23
CA GLY A 13 12.96 9.41 2.44
C GLY A 13 12.62 8.81 3.80
N ILE A 14 12.66 9.60 4.87
CA ILE A 14 12.29 9.16 6.22
C ILE A 14 10.81 8.72 6.25
N ILE A 15 9.91 9.49 5.62
CA ILE A 15 8.49 9.13 5.55
C ILE A 15 8.30 7.80 4.79
N LEU A 16 8.97 7.62 3.66
CA LEU A 16 8.90 6.36 2.91
C LEU A 16 9.39 5.18 3.75
N ILE A 17 10.55 5.31 4.42
CA ILE A 17 11.07 4.25 5.29
C ILE A 17 10.09 3.94 6.44
N ALA A 18 9.55 4.98 7.08
CA ALA A 18 8.59 4.80 8.16
C ALA A 18 7.31 4.06 7.73
N ILE A 19 6.92 4.15 6.45
CA ILE A 19 5.76 3.45 5.88
C ILE A 19 6.13 2.04 5.41
N PHE A 20 7.21 1.89 4.63
CA PHE A 20 7.56 0.61 4.01
C PHE A 20 8.18 -0.39 5.00
N LEU A 21 8.98 0.06 5.96
CA LEU A 21 9.61 -0.82 6.94
C LEU A 21 8.61 -1.67 7.75
N PRO A 22 7.55 -1.11 8.37
CA PRO A 22 6.57 -1.94 9.09
C PRO A 22 5.83 -2.90 8.16
N ILE A 23 5.55 -2.51 6.91
CA ILE A 23 4.92 -3.39 5.91
C ILE A 23 5.82 -4.61 5.62
N ILE A 24 7.13 -4.39 5.45
CA ILE A 24 8.10 -5.46 5.23
C ILE A 24 8.19 -6.37 6.45
N VAL A 25 8.27 -5.80 7.66
CA VAL A 25 8.32 -6.58 8.91
C VAL A 25 7.07 -7.45 9.07
N VAL A 26 5.88 -6.91 8.82
CA VAL A 26 4.62 -7.68 8.88
C VAL A 26 4.62 -8.82 7.86
N ASN A 27 5.03 -8.57 6.62
CA ASN A 27 5.16 -9.62 5.60
C ASN A 27 6.17 -10.70 6.01
N MET A 28 7.31 -10.31 6.59
CA MET A 28 8.31 -11.25 7.07
C MET A 28 7.77 -12.12 8.19
N VAL A 29 7.01 -11.56 9.13
CA VAL A 29 6.33 -12.32 10.19
C VAL A 29 5.30 -13.30 9.62
N ILE A 30 4.54 -12.90 8.59
CA ILE A 30 3.59 -13.79 7.90
C ILE A 30 4.32 -14.97 7.29
N VAL A 31 5.42 -14.73 6.54
CA VAL A 31 6.21 -15.76 5.88
C VAL A 31 6.82 -16.73 6.91
N ILE A 32 7.41 -16.21 7.99
CA ILE A 32 8.00 -17.05 9.05
C ILE A 32 6.91 -17.90 9.71
N LYS A 33 5.76 -17.31 10.06
CA LYS A 33 4.65 -18.07 10.67
C LYS A 33 4.09 -19.13 9.74
N GLY A 34 3.95 -18.83 8.46
CA GLY A 34 3.54 -19.79 7.44
C GLY A 34 4.54 -20.94 7.27
N ALA A 35 5.85 -20.65 7.34
CA ALA A 35 6.89 -21.67 7.24
C ALA A 35 6.95 -22.58 8.49
N VAL A 36 6.74 -22.02 9.69
CA VAL A 36 6.80 -22.79 10.96
C VAL A 36 5.51 -23.56 11.23
N ASN A 37 4.35 -23.02 10.83
CA ASN A 37 3.04 -23.65 11.04
C ASN A 37 2.26 -23.74 9.71
N PRO A 38 2.66 -24.62 8.78
CA PRO A 38 2.05 -24.70 7.45
C PRO A 38 0.57 -25.09 7.48
N THR A 39 0.12 -25.73 8.57
CA THR A 39 -1.28 -26.14 8.75
C THR A 39 -2.18 -25.04 9.29
N LYS A 40 -1.64 -23.90 9.73
CA LYS A 40 -2.43 -22.80 10.31
C LYS A 40 -2.44 -21.61 9.37
N PHE A 41 -3.65 -21.14 9.06
CA PHE A 41 -3.83 -19.95 8.24
C PHE A 41 -3.08 -18.75 8.85
N PRO A 42 -2.20 -18.07 8.09
CA PRO A 42 -1.39 -16.99 8.64
C PRO A 42 -2.25 -15.76 8.94
N MET A 43 -2.34 -15.40 10.22
CA MET A 43 -3.05 -14.20 10.67
C MET A 43 -2.12 -13.21 11.37
N VAL A 44 -2.41 -11.93 11.19
CA VAL A 44 -1.73 -10.82 11.88
C VAL A 44 -2.73 -10.20 12.84
N PHE A 45 -2.40 -10.17 14.14
CA PHE A 45 -3.31 -9.71 15.21
C PHE A 45 -4.69 -10.42 15.20
N GLY A 46 -4.74 -11.70 14.79
CA GLY A 46 -5.98 -12.47 14.71
C GLY A 46 -6.93 -12.02 13.59
N ARG A 47 -6.43 -11.26 12.60
CA ARG A 47 -7.17 -10.87 11.41
C ARG A 47 -6.40 -11.26 10.16
N ALA A 48 -7.13 -11.48 9.08
CA ALA A 48 -6.53 -11.69 7.78
C ALA A 48 -7.42 -11.16 6.65
N PRO A 49 -6.81 -10.55 5.61
CA PRO A 49 -7.48 -10.29 4.36
C PRO A 49 -7.50 -11.55 3.49
N LEU A 50 -8.61 -11.82 2.80
CA LEU A 50 -8.76 -12.84 1.77
C LEU A 50 -9.30 -12.22 0.49
N ILE A 51 -8.89 -12.75 -0.65
CA ILE A 51 -9.42 -12.35 -1.96
C ILE A 51 -10.51 -13.34 -2.34
N VAL A 52 -11.67 -12.84 -2.73
CA VAL A 52 -12.79 -13.70 -3.13
C VAL A 52 -12.59 -14.19 -4.56
N GLU A 53 -12.43 -15.50 -4.74
CA GLU A 53 -12.17 -16.11 -6.05
C GLU A 53 -13.42 -16.71 -6.71
N SER A 54 -14.43 -17.06 -5.92
CA SER A 54 -15.68 -17.68 -6.38
C SER A 54 -16.87 -16.73 -6.32
N ASP A 55 -17.97 -17.11 -6.99
CA ASP A 55 -19.23 -16.38 -6.97
C ASP A 55 -20.24 -16.94 -5.95
N SER A 56 -19.85 -17.88 -5.09
CA SER A 56 -20.79 -18.61 -4.20
C SER A 56 -21.44 -17.74 -3.12
N MET A 57 -20.91 -16.56 -2.85
CA MET A 57 -21.43 -15.60 -1.87
C MET A 57 -21.88 -14.27 -2.51
N THR A 58 -21.96 -14.24 -3.84
CA THR A 58 -22.28 -13.06 -4.65
C THR A 58 -23.59 -12.42 -4.21
N ILE A 59 -23.58 -11.08 -4.15
CA ILE A 59 -24.72 -10.28 -3.77
C ILE A 59 -25.75 -10.30 -4.90
N ASP A 60 -26.88 -10.96 -4.67
CA ASP A 60 -28.05 -10.88 -5.52
C ASP A 60 -29.07 -9.89 -4.94
N ARG A 61 -29.22 -8.75 -5.62
CA ARG A 61 -30.17 -7.70 -5.21
C ARG A 61 -31.63 -8.11 -5.34
N LYS A 62 -31.95 -9.02 -6.27
CA LYS A 62 -33.33 -9.49 -6.47
C LYS A 62 -33.73 -10.46 -5.37
N ALA A 63 -32.86 -11.41 -5.05
CA ALA A 63 -33.07 -12.37 -3.98
C ALA A 63 -32.82 -11.78 -2.58
N ARG A 64 -32.18 -10.62 -2.48
CA ARG A 64 -31.68 -10.01 -1.22
C ARG A 64 -30.78 -10.96 -0.43
N THR A 65 -29.95 -11.71 -1.15
CA THR A 65 -28.97 -12.66 -0.60
C THR A 65 -27.55 -12.24 -0.97
N GLY A 66 -26.57 -12.91 -0.35
CA GLY A 66 -25.15 -12.68 -0.60
C GLY A 66 -24.53 -11.63 0.30
N ALA A 67 -23.21 -11.68 0.40
CA ALA A 67 -22.44 -10.82 1.29
C ALA A 67 -21.32 -10.05 0.56
N PHE A 68 -20.69 -10.68 -0.43
CA PHE A 68 -19.54 -10.13 -1.15
C PHE A 68 -19.43 -10.77 -2.54
N ASN A 69 -18.79 -10.08 -3.47
CA ASN A 69 -18.65 -10.55 -4.85
C ASN A 69 -17.24 -11.03 -5.14
N LYS A 70 -17.09 -11.83 -6.20
CA LYS A 70 -15.77 -12.19 -6.75
C LYS A 70 -14.91 -10.96 -7.03
N GLY A 71 -13.66 -11.01 -6.58
CA GLY A 71 -12.69 -9.93 -6.68
C GLY A 71 -12.82 -8.85 -5.61
N ASP A 72 -13.70 -9.03 -4.62
CA ASP A 72 -13.68 -8.23 -3.40
C ASP A 72 -12.55 -8.70 -2.47
N LEU A 73 -12.09 -7.78 -1.62
CA LEU A 73 -11.20 -8.11 -0.51
C LEU A 73 -12.06 -8.25 0.74
N ILE A 74 -12.08 -9.41 1.37
CA ILE A 74 -12.82 -9.66 2.61
C ILE A 74 -11.87 -9.76 3.79
N PHE A 75 -12.37 -9.45 4.98
CA PHE A 75 -11.62 -9.57 6.22
C PHE A 75 -12.25 -10.58 7.14
N ILE A 76 -11.42 -11.49 7.65
CA ILE A 76 -11.81 -12.47 8.65
C ILE A 76 -11.13 -12.16 9.98
N LYS A 77 -11.79 -12.51 11.07
CA LYS A 77 -11.21 -12.49 12.43
C LYS A 77 -11.22 -13.90 13.01
N LYS A 78 -10.18 -14.22 13.78
CA LYS A 78 -10.18 -15.41 14.63
C LYS A 78 -11.33 -15.30 15.63
N VAL A 79 -12.05 -16.40 15.82
CA VAL A 79 -13.25 -16.48 16.65
C VAL A 79 -13.22 -17.80 17.42
N ASN A 80 -13.85 -17.84 18.61
CA ASN A 80 -14.13 -19.13 19.26
C ASN A 80 -15.31 -19.79 18.54
N PRO A 81 -15.17 -20.99 17.96
CA PRO A 81 -16.25 -21.65 17.25
C PRO A 81 -17.53 -21.83 18.07
N GLU A 82 -17.44 -21.99 19.38
CA GLU A 82 -18.62 -22.11 20.27
C GLU A 82 -19.51 -20.87 20.30
N THR A 83 -19.00 -19.71 19.88
CA THR A 83 -19.76 -18.45 19.83
C THR A 83 -20.48 -18.24 18.51
N LEU A 84 -20.23 -19.10 17.51
CA LEU A 84 -20.83 -19.03 16.19
C LEU A 84 -22.29 -19.48 16.23
N LYS A 85 -23.11 -18.88 15.38
CA LYS A 85 -24.53 -19.16 15.29
C LYS A 85 -25.00 -19.17 13.84
N LYS A 86 -26.26 -19.60 13.65
CA LYS A 86 -26.95 -19.50 12.37
C LYS A 86 -26.79 -18.10 11.76
N ASP A 87 -26.64 -18.05 10.45
CA ASP A 87 -26.44 -16.87 9.60
C ASP A 87 -25.06 -16.19 9.70
N ASP A 88 -24.17 -16.63 10.59
CA ASP A 88 -22.78 -16.20 10.56
C ASP A 88 -22.08 -16.69 9.28
N ILE A 89 -21.15 -15.89 8.76
CA ILE A 89 -20.36 -16.25 7.58
C ILE A 89 -18.97 -16.62 8.04
N ILE A 90 -18.57 -17.86 7.81
CA ILE A 90 -17.31 -18.41 8.30
C ILE A 90 -16.42 -18.84 7.15
N THR A 91 -15.12 -18.71 7.38
CA THR A 91 -14.08 -19.26 6.51
C THR A 91 -13.51 -20.50 7.17
N TYR A 92 -13.37 -21.58 6.41
CA TYR A 92 -12.92 -22.88 6.89
C TYR A 92 -12.09 -23.63 5.85
N TYR A 93 -11.39 -24.66 6.30
CA TYR A 93 -10.72 -25.63 5.41
C TYR A 93 -11.71 -26.69 4.93
N SER A 94 -11.83 -26.84 3.62
CA SER A 94 -12.56 -27.93 3.00
C SER A 94 -11.75 -29.23 3.04
N ALA A 95 -12.41 -30.37 2.83
CA ALA A 95 -11.78 -31.69 2.86
C ALA A 95 -10.64 -31.86 1.83
N ASP A 96 -10.65 -31.09 0.75
CA ASP A 96 -9.61 -31.00 -0.28
C ASP A 96 -8.48 -30.02 0.07
N GLY A 97 -8.54 -29.39 1.25
CA GLY A 97 -7.59 -28.37 1.72
C GLY A 97 -7.88 -26.96 1.18
N SER A 98 -8.91 -26.78 0.36
CA SER A 98 -9.31 -25.47 -0.17
C SER A 98 -9.88 -24.58 0.94
N ILE A 99 -9.66 -23.27 0.83
CA ILE A 99 -10.22 -22.29 1.78
C ILE A 99 -11.56 -21.79 1.24
N ILE A 100 -12.64 -22.11 1.94
CA ILE A 100 -14.01 -21.78 1.53
C ILE A 100 -14.61 -20.83 2.55
N THR A 101 -15.42 -19.88 2.07
CA THR A 101 -16.18 -18.96 2.94
C THR A 101 -17.66 -19.08 2.61
N HIS A 102 -18.47 -19.56 3.56
CA HIS A 102 -19.90 -19.80 3.40
C HIS A 102 -20.68 -19.36 4.65
N ARG A 103 -22.01 -19.27 4.52
CA ARG A 103 -22.90 -18.95 5.63
C ARG A 103 -23.34 -20.22 6.35
N ILE A 104 -23.41 -20.15 7.67
CA ILE A 104 -24.00 -21.21 8.51
C ILE A 104 -25.51 -21.23 8.25
N ALA A 105 -26.00 -22.32 7.67
CA ALA A 105 -27.40 -22.48 7.25
C ALA A 105 -28.33 -22.84 8.41
N GLU A 106 -27.81 -23.55 9.42
CA GLU A 106 -28.58 -24.14 10.51
C GLU A 106 -27.94 -23.87 11.88
N ALA A 107 -28.63 -24.17 12.97
CA ALA A 107 -28.03 -24.04 14.30
C ALA A 107 -26.85 -25.01 14.43
N PRO A 108 -25.75 -24.62 15.10
CA PRO A 108 -24.64 -25.53 15.37
C PRO A 108 -25.13 -26.77 16.13
N PHE A 109 -24.57 -27.93 15.79
CA PHE A 109 -24.96 -29.21 16.38
C PHE A 109 -23.71 -30.01 16.74
N TYR A 110 -23.90 -31.09 17.49
CA TYR A 110 -22.83 -32.01 17.84
C TYR A 110 -22.97 -33.31 17.04
N GLU A 111 -21.90 -33.69 16.36
CA GLU A 111 -21.77 -34.94 15.63
C GLU A 111 -20.58 -35.70 16.23
N GLU A 112 -20.82 -36.92 16.72
CA GLU A 112 -19.79 -37.73 17.41
C GLU A 112 -19.09 -36.99 18.58
N GLY A 113 -19.82 -36.10 19.27
CA GLY A 113 -19.28 -35.29 20.38
C GLY A 113 -18.44 -34.09 19.94
N LYS A 114 -18.31 -33.83 18.64
CA LYS A 114 -17.64 -32.65 18.08
C LYS A 114 -18.65 -31.61 17.62
N LEU A 115 -18.36 -30.33 17.89
CA LEU A 115 -19.17 -29.22 17.39
C LEU A 115 -19.00 -29.11 15.86
N THR A 116 -20.12 -29.12 15.14
CA THR A 116 -20.18 -29.13 13.67
C THR A 116 -21.15 -28.06 13.17
N PHE A 117 -20.85 -27.51 11.99
CA PHE A 117 -21.64 -26.48 11.31
C PHE A 117 -22.08 -26.94 9.93
N ASN A 118 -23.35 -26.78 9.61
CA ASN A 118 -23.86 -26.91 8.24
C ASN A 118 -23.71 -25.57 7.53
N THR A 119 -22.85 -25.52 6.51
CA THR A 119 -22.55 -24.30 5.76
C THR A 119 -23.06 -24.37 4.33
N LYS A 120 -23.44 -23.22 3.75
CA LYS A 120 -23.96 -23.10 2.40
C LYS A 120 -23.56 -21.76 1.77
N GLY A 121 -23.31 -21.76 0.47
CA GLY A 121 -23.12 -20.52 -0.29
C GLY A 121 -24.44 -19.76 -0.46
N ASP A 122 -24.40 -18.44 -0.35
CA ASP A 122 -25.57 -17.57 -0.49
C ASP A 122 -26.11 -17.49 -1.93
N PHE A 123 -25.26 -17.76 -2.93
CA PHE A 123 -25.60 -17.63 -4.35
C PHE A 123 -25.53 -18.98 -5.07
N ASN A 124 -26.71 -19.42 -5.55
CA ASN A 124 -26.94 -20.63 -6.37
C ASN A 124 -26.11 -21.87 -5.97
N SER A 125 -25.87 -22.06 -4.68
CA SER A 125 -25.15 -23.23 -4.16
C SER A 125 -26.16 -24.22 -3.60
N PRO A 126 -26.45 -25.35 -4.26
CA PRO A 126 -27.41 -26.33 -3.75
C PRO A 126 -26.85 -27.19 -2.62
N VAL A 127 -25.51 -27.22 -2.47
CA VAL A 127 -24.81 -28.14 -1.58
C VAL A 127 -24.66 -27.53 -0.19
N VAL A 128 -25.13 -28.25 0.83
CA VAL A 128 -24.81 -28.01 2.23
C VAL A 128 -23.61 -28.86 2.60
N VAL A 129 -22.62 -28.26 3.26
CA VAL A 129 -21.38 -28.93 3.67
C VAL A 129 -21.26 -28.87 5.20
N SER A 130 -21.10 -30.04 5.82
CA SER A 130 -20.80 -30.17 7.23
C SER A 130 -19.33 -29.85 7.50
N VAL A 131 -19.08 -28.96 8.46
CA VAL A 131 -17.74 -28.46 8.77
C VAL A 131 -17.51 -28.59 10.28
N PRO A 132 -16.54 -29.40 10.72
CA PRO A 132 -16.12 -29.46 12.12
C PRO A 132 -15.59 -28.10 12.61
N ALA A 133 -15.81 -27.79 13.89
CA ALA A 133 -15.31 -26.57 14.51
C ALA A 133 -13.77 -26.42 14.46
N GLU A 134 -13.04 -27.54 14.36
CA GLU A 134 -11.59 -27.57 14.22
C GLU A 134 -11.08 -27.01 12.88
N ASP A 135 -11.90 -27.10 11.83
CA ASP A 135 -11.55 -26.61 10.48
C ASP A 135 -11.90 -25.13 10.27
N VAL A 136 -12.58 -24.50 11.24
CA VAL A 136 -12.97 -23.10 11.17
C VAL A 136 -11.76 -22.19 11.36
N ILE A 137 -11.47 -21.38 10.34
CA ILE A 137 -10.37 -20.42 10.33
C ILE A 137 -10.81 -19.11 11.01
N GLY A 138 -11.99 -18.60 10.68
CA GLY A 138 -12.46 -17.32 11.23
C GLY A 138 -13.83 -16.87 10.76
N LEU A 139 -14.32 -15.81 11.40
CA LEU A 139 -15.59 -15.15 11.09
C LEU A 139 -15.36 -13.98 10.14
N TYR A 140 -16.16 -13.88 9.09
CA TYR A 140 -16.23 -12.71 8.21
C TYR A 140 -16.65 -11.44 8.97
N THR A 141 -15.96 -10.34 8.73
CA THR A 141 -16.21 -9.06 9.42
C THR A 141 -16.54 -7.90 8.48
N GLY A 142 -16.23 -8.02 7.20
CA GLY A 142 -16.49 -6.96 6.24
C GLY A 142 -15.74 -7.16 4.92
N ARG A 143 -16.07 -6.31 3.95
CA ARG A 143 -15.46 -6.31 2.62
C ARG A 143 -15.07 -4.92 2.18
N ILE A 144 -14.06 -4.84 1.31
CA ILE A 144 -13.80 -3.66 0.49
C ILE A 144 -14.06 -4.05 -0.97
N PRO A 145 -15.09 -3.47 -1.61
CA PRO A 145 -15.46 -3.82 -2.97
C PRO A 145 -14.31 -3.61 -3.95
N LYS A 146 -14.12 -4.52 -4.91
CA LYS A 146 -13.13 -4.43 -6.00
C LYS A 146 -11.65 -4.39 -5.59
N MET A 147 -11.33 -4.34 -4.30
CA MET A 147 -9.94 -4.28 -3.83
C MET A 147 -9.18 -5.60 -3.98
N GLY A 148 -9.89 -6.72 -4.10
CA GLY A 148 -9.26 -8.00 -4.42
C GLY A 148 -8.57 -7.95 -5.79
N LYS A 149 -9.21 -7.35 -6.79
CA LYS A 149 -8.62 -7.16 -8.13
C LYS A 149 -7.36 -6.30 -8.10
N VAL A 150 -7.37 -5.23 -7.30
CA VAL A 150 -6.19 -4.37 -7.12
C VAL A 150 -5.06 -5.16 -6.45
N ALA A 151 -5.37 -5.91 -5.39
CA ALA A 151 -4.39 -6.74 -4.71
C ALA A 151 -3.79 -7.81 -5.64
N MET A 152 -4.63 -8.49 -6.43
CA MET A 152 -4.16 -9.45 -7.45
C MET A 152 -3.29 -8.78 -8.51
N PHE A 153 -3.65 -7.59 -8.99
CA PHE A 153 -2.84 -6.85 -9.94
C PHE A 153 -1.46 -6.52 -9.36
N LEU A 154 -1.40 -6.04 -8.12
CA LEU A 154 -0.15 -5.72 -7.43
C LEU A 154 0.76 -6.93 -7.18
N GLN A 155 0.21 -8.15 -7.22
CA GLN A 155 1.00 -9.39 -7.15
C GLN A 155 1.62 -9.77 -8.50
N THR A 156 1.20 -9.17 -9.61
CA THR A 156 1.79 -9.42 -10.93
C THR A 156 3.10 -8.63 -11.12
N PRO A 157 4.04 -9.10 -11.96
CA PRO A 157 5.26 -8.35 -12.27
C PRO A 157 4.98 -6.93 -12.76
N TRP A 158 3.96 -6.77 -13.61
CA TRP A 158 3.52 -5.46 -14.11
C TRP A 158 2.96 -4.57 -13.01
N GLY A 159 2.17 -5.14 -12.09
CA GLY A 159 1.66 -4.39 -10.94
C GLY A 159 2.77 -3.90 -10.01
N VAL A 160 3.79 -4.73 -9.76
CA VAL A 160 4.97 -4.33 -8.99
C VAL A 160 5.74 -3.21 -9.70
N ILE A 161 5.96 -3.33 -11.02
CA ILE A 161 6.60 -2.28 -11.83
C ILE A 161 5.82 -0.97 -11.74
N VAL A 162 4.50 -1.01 -11.85
CA VAL A 162 3.66 0.18 -11.74
C VAL A 162 3.75 0.78 -10.33
N LEU A 163 3.65 -0.07 -9.29
CA LEU A 163 3.67 0.35 -7.88
C LEU A 163 4.99 1.01 -7.47
N LEU A 164 6.13 0.46 -7.91
CA LEU A 164 7.45 1.00 -7.58
C LEU A 164 7.93 2.03 -8.61
N GLY A 165 7.64 1.81 -9.88
CA GLY A 165 8.09 2.62 -10.99
C GLY A 165 7.44 4.01 -11.04
N ILE A 166 6.12 4.13 -10.79
CA ILE A 166 5.44 5.43 -10.83
C ILE A 166 5.99 6.39 -9.76
N PRO A 167 6.09 6.01 -8.46
CA PRO A 167 6.67 6.90 -7.45
C PRO A 167 8.10 7.31 -7.76
N LEU A 168 8.94 6.38 -8.24
CA LEU A 168 10.31 6.69 -8.64
C LEU A 168 10.36 7.64 -9.83
N LEU A 169 9.50 7.44 -10.83
CA LEU A 169 9.38 8.32 -12.00
C LEU A 169 8.93 9.72 -11.57
N VAL A 170 7.97 9.84 -10.66
CA VAL A 170 7.52 11.13 -10.13
C VAL A 170 8.64 11.86 -9.39
N ILE A 171 9.38 11.17 -8.52
CA ILE A 171 10.55 11.75 -7.83
C ILE A 171 11.59 12.21 -8.85
N PHE A 172 11.89 11.37 -9.85
CA PHE A 172 12.83 11.70 -10.92
C PHE A 172 12.40 12.95 -11.70
N LEU A 173 11.12 13.06 -12.07
CA LEU A 173 10.59 14.24 -12.77
C LEU A 173 10.70 15.49 -11.90
N ILE A 174 10.33 15.41 -10.61
CA ILE A 174 10.43 16.54 -9.68
C ILE A 174 11.88 17.01 -9.58
N ASP A 175 12.83 16.11 -9.39
CA ASP A 175 14.25 16.44 -9.31
C ASP A 175 14.79 17.02 -10.62
N PHE A 176 14.37 16.46 -11.76
CA PHE A 176 14.75 16.95 -13.08
C PHE A 176 14.29 18.40 -13.33
N PHE A 177 13.04 18.72 -13.00
CA PHE A 177 12.51 20.08 -13.14
C PHE A 177 13.13 21.05 -12.11
N ASN A 178 13.42 20.60 -10.89
CA ASN A 178 14.06 21.42 -9.87
C ASN A 178 15.49 21.80 -10.25
N LYS A 179 16.29 20.85 -10.78
CA LYS A 179 17.65 21.14 -11.25
C LYS A 179 17.66 22.15 -12.38
N ARG A 180 16.78 22.00 -13.38
CA ARG A 180 16.67 22.96 -14.49
C ARG A 180 16.38 24.39 -14.03
N LYS A 181 15.50 24.56 -13.05
CA LYS A 181 15.21 25.90 -12.48
C LYS A 181 16.40 26.47 -11.71
N ALA A 182 17.15 25.62 -10.99
CA ALA A 182 18.34 26.03 -10.26
C ALA A 182 19.46 26.47 -11.22
N ASP A 183 19.69 25.72 -12.30
CA ASP A 183 20.71 26.02 -13.31
C ASP A 183 20.40 27.33 -14.03
N GLN A 184 19.14 27.56 -14.41
CA GLN A 184 18.70 28.83 -15.01
C GLN A 184 18.89 30.03 -14.07
N GLY A 185 18.53 29.87 -12.79
CA GLY A 185 18.72 30.93 -11.79
C GLY A 185 20.20 31.20 -11.48
N ALA A 186 21.06 30.19 -11.53
CA ALA A 186 22.50 30.34 -11.35
C ALA A 186 23.12 31.11 -12.52
N GLN A 187 22.76 30.75 -13.76
CA GLN A 187 23.23 31.45 -14.96
C GLN A 187 22.77 32.91 -15.00
N ALA A 188 21.51 33.19 -14.62
CA ALA A 188 21.01 34.56 -14.55
C ALA A 188 21.79 35.43 -13.54
N LYS A 189 22.14 34.88 -12.37
CA LYS A 189 22.95 35.58 -11.37
C LYS A 189 24.39 35.81 -11.83
N ILE A 190 24.99 34.85 -12.51
CA ILE A 190 26.34 34.98 -13.08
C ILE A 190 26.35 36.09 -14.13
N ALA A 191 25.38 36.11 -15.04
CA ALA A 191 25.24 37.17 -16.05
C ALA A 191 25.02 38.55 -15.42
N GLU A 192 24.23 38.66 -14.34
CA GLU A 192 24.04 39.92 -13.61
C GLU A 192 25.33 40.38 -12.92
N LEU A 193 26.11 39.47 -12.33
CA LEU A 193 27.40 39.76 -11.71
C LEU A 193 28.43 40.22 -12.75
N GLU A 194 28.50 39.56 -13.90
CA GLU A 194 29.38 39.96 -15.01
C GLU A 194 29.02 41.34 -15.55
N ALA A 195 27.73 41.64 -15.71
CA ALA A 195 27.27 42.97 -16.13
C ALA A 195 27.68 44.06 -15.11
N LYS A 196 27.51 43.81 -13.81
CA LYS A 196 27.93 44.74 -12.74
C LYS A 196 29.44 44.95 -12.70
N LEU A 197 30.24 43.89 -12.91
CA LEU A 197 31.69 43.98 -12.99
C LEU A 197 32.14 44.79 -14.21
N ALA A 198 31.48 44.61 -15.36
CA ALA A 198 31.77 45.37 -16.57
C ALA A 198 31.47 46.87 -16.41
N GLU A 199 30.35 47.23 -15.75
CA GLU A 199 30.04 48.63 -15.42
C GLU A 199 31.06 49.23 -14.45
N GLN A 200 31.49 48.49 -13.42
CA GLN A 200 32.50 48.96 -12.48
C GLN A 200 33.87 49.17 -13.13
N ASN A 201 34.30 48.26 -14.00
CA ASN A 201 35.58 48.39 -14.72
C ASN A 201 35.57 49.61 -15.64
N ASN A 202 34.51 49.82 -16.41
CA ASN A 202 34.40 50.97 -17.31
C ASN A 202 34.35 52.31 -16.55
N THR A 203 33.70 52.35 -15.38
CA THR A 203 33.70 53.55 -14.52
C THR A 203 35.07 53.83 -13.90
N THR A 204 35.83 52.78 -13.64
CA THR A 204 37.20 52.89 -13.11
C THR A 204 38.13 53.43 -14.19
N ASP A 205 38.11 52.86 -15.40
CA ASP A 205 38.94 53.31 -16.54
C ASP A 205 38.66 54.78 -16.94
N VAL A 206 37.39 55.20 -16.87
CA VAL A 206 37.00 56.60 -17.12
C VAL A 206 37.53 57.55 -16.03
N ASN A 207 37.61 57.11 -14.77
CA ASN A 207 38.17 57.92 -13.69
C ASN A 207 39.71 57.95 -13.73
N THR A 208 40.38 56.86 -14.08
CA THR A 208 41.85 56.80 -14.19
C THR A 208 42.38 57.69 -15.32
N ASN A 209 41.74 57.65 -16.50
CA ASN A 209 42.11 58.55 -17.62
C ASN A 209 41.88 60.02 -17.28
N LYS A 210 40.87 60.34 -16.46
CA LYS A 210 40.56 61.72 -16.06
C LYS A 210 41.47 62.26 -14.97
N SER A 211 42.11 61.39 -14.18
CA SER A 211 43.18 61.78 -13.25
C SER A 211 44.52 61.99 -13.94
N GLU A 212 44.87 61.15 -14.92
CA GLU A 212 46.12 61.30 -15.69
C GLU A 212 46.13 62.55 -16.59
N ASP A 213 44.98 62.92 -17.17
CA ASP A 213 44.83 64.18 -17.93
C ASP A 213 44.88 65.43 -17.05
N LYS A 214 44.61 65.31 -15.74
CA LYS A 214 44.75 66.43 -14.79
C LYS A 214 46.19 66.60 -14.31
N GLU A 215 46.92 65.51 -14.08
CA GLU A 215 48.35 65.58 -13.71
C GLU A 215 49.22 66.16 -14.83
N LYS A 216 48.89 65.89 -16.11
CA LYS A 216 49.61 66.48 -17.26
C LYS A 216 49.31 67.95 -17.56
N GLN A 217 48.30 68.54 -16.91
CA GLN A 217 47.98 69.97 -17.04
C GLN A 217 48.55 70.83 -15.91
N GLU A 218 49.21 70.22 -14.91
CA GLU A 218 49.79 70.92 -13.76
C GLU A 218 51.35 70.96 -13.74
N GLU A 219 52.03 70.37 -14.75
CA GLU A 219 53.47 70.60 -15.05
C GLU A 219 53.67 71.61 -16.19
#